data_AF-A0A7Z9IBP2-F1
#
_entry.id   AF-A0A7Z9IBP2-F1
#
_cell.length_a   1.000
_cell.length_b   1.000
_cell.length_c   1.000
_cell.angle_alpha   90.00
_cell.angle_beta   90.00
_cell.angle_gamma   90.00
#
_symmetry.space_group_name_H-M   'P 1'
#
loop_
_entity.id
_entity.type
_entity.pdbx_description
1 polymer ?
#
loop_
_entity_poly.entity_id
_entity_poly.type
_entity_poly.pdbx_seq_one_letter_code
_entity_poly.pdbx_strand_id
1 'polypeptide(L)'
;MPSNTPPLWRALVVLTFFALVIIIGLRAIGPLDESHLIIGPLFKAEPQTSEGPQGEIEAPAVPSTDNQSTQVLSPLRMIDTAEGNHETTAAPTVSGPIARLDISSRTPNQFQGSDEHGRANVLGEFLADHELLVAVDPQTGTFERVVSAAIIGPGTILQTFTPYRPEITLRSGARLMLVNTSELLIPAVVDGFTQLHLRQGCLVLRGEADRKTIVPLRVGDREIDVYLTGPESLVTVQVTHGVLSTATSAQWVVQIHCTPSAQWQDRGVAAVEQGGVGREPAVQATTIQANGTMKITTEKQLPRWYQISQTLSASQRQTAQELVAVLSDSSDLSTDLRKAFETHRLLQVKIVAARCLMHLGEFNPIMDTLNNADYRSTWEDSVTAISKCMKQDESNMEQISAALQSRAGDQTEMVAAMLGTCTDEQLQGDLGEAMVQGLDSTVMLERVISFIRLKNLTGKTQMYFPDKNPNQQVVSIRRWQQLWTDKKLQRQGSVTNVSYLIP
;
A
#
# COMPACT_ATOMS: atom_id res chain seq x y z
N MET A 1 19.03 10.77 -54.91
CA MET A 1 18.13 9.76 -54.29
C MET A 1 17.48 8.96 -55.40
N PRO A 2 17.45 7.62 -55.32
CA PRO A 2 16.98 6.78 -56.42
C PRO A 2 15.47 6.96 -56.66
N SER A 3 15.09 7.05 -57.93
CA SER A 3 13.80 7.54 -58.42
C SER A 3 12.61 6.56 -58.30
N ASN A 4 12.78 5.39 -57.70
CA ASN A 4 11.77 4.31 -57.74
C ASN A 4 11.22 3.94 -56.35
N THR A 5 10.83 4.94 -55.56
CA THR A 5 10.01 4.69 -54.35
C THR A 5 8.52 4.75 -54.70
N PRO A 6 7.73 3.69 -54.38
CA PRO A 6 6.31 3.65 -54.71
C PRO A 6 5.57 4.81 -54.01
N PRO A 7 4.55 5.40 -54.65
CA PRO A 7 3.89 6.62 -54.19
C PRO A 7 3.29 6.49 -52.78
N LEU A 8 2.82 5.30 -52.41
CA LEU A 8 2.34 4.98 -51.06
C LEU A 8 3.43 5.10 -49.98
N TRP A 9 4.68 4.79 -50.32
CA TRP A 9 5.79 4.86 -49.36
C TRP A 9 6.20 6.31 -49.10
N ARG A 10 6.12 7.17 -50.13
CA ARG A 10 6.32 8.62 -49.98
C ARG A 10 5.22 9.24 -49.12
N ALA A 11 3.97 8.85 -49.34
CA ALA A 11 2.84 9.31 -48.53
C ALA A 11 2.99 8.89 -47.06
N LEU A 12 3.39 7.64 -46.80
CA LEU A 12 3.63 7.15 -45.45
C LEU A 12 4.72 7.95 -44.74
N VAL A 13 5.88 8.16 -45.38
CA VAL A 13 7.00 8.91 -44.81
C VAL A 13 6.62 10.35 -44.48
N VAL A 14 5.93 11.02 -45.41
CA VAL A 14 5.44 12.39 -45.21
C VAL A 14 4.44 12.45 -44.05
N LEU A 15 3.50 11.50 -43.97
CA LEU A 15 2.51 11.44 -42.89
C LEU A 15 3.16 11.19 -41.52
N THR A 16 4.11 10.27 -41.43
CA THR A 16 4.89 10.04 -40.20
C THR A 16 5.71 11.26 -39.79
N PHE A 17 6.29 11.98 -40.75
CA PHE A 17 7.03 13.20 -40.47
C PHE A 17 6.11 14.31 -39.91
N PHE A 18 4.94 14.52 -40.52
CA PHE A 18 3.95 15.48 -40.03
C PHE A 18 3.42 15.09 -38.65
N ALA A 19 3.10 13.83 -38.41
CA ALA A 19 2.66 13.36 -37.10
C ALA A 19 3.72 13.62 -36.02
N LEU A 20 4.99 13.40 -36.33
CA LEU A 20 6.10 13.60 -35.41
C LEU A 20 6.35 15.09 -35.13
N VAL A 21 6.23 15.96 -36.13
CA VAL A 21 6.28 17.43 -35.96
C VAL A 21 5.10 17.93 -35.12
N ILE A 22 3.89 17.39 -35.31
CA ILE A 22 2.71 17.74 -34.51
C ILE A 22 2.90 17.31 -33.06
N ILE A 23 3.41 16.10 -32.80
CA ILE A 23 3.67 15.61 -31.44
C ILE A 23 4.73 16.48 -30.75
N ILE A 24 5.80 16.85 -31.44
CA ILE A 24 6.83 17.74 -30.89
C ILE A 24 6.26 19.14 -30.63
N GLY A 25 5.43 19.67 -31.53
CA GLY A 25 4.73 20.94 -31.36
C GLY A 25 3.80 20.92 -30.14
N LEU A 26 2.97 19.89 -30.01
CA LEU A 26 2.07 19.71 -28.87
C LEU A 26 2.83 19.55 -27.55
N ARG A 27 4.01 18.91 -27.57
CA ARG A 27 4.86 18.76 -26.39
C ARG A 27 5.57 20.07 -25.98
N ALA A 28 5.84 20.96 -26.95
CA ALA A 28 6.41 22.28 -26.71
C ALA A 28 5.39 23.30 -26.19
N ILE A 29 4.10 23.06 -26.42
CA ILE A 29 2.99 23.96 -26.05
C ILE A 29 2.54 23.78 -24.58
N GLY A 30 3.04 22.75 -23.88
CA GLY A 30 2.71 22.52 -22.47
C GLY A 30 1.29 21.95 -22.28
N PRO A 31 0.86 21.69 -21.03
CA PRO A 31 -0.44 21.09 -20.74
C PRO A 31 -1.58 21.98 -21.23
N LEU A 32 -2.53 21.39 -21.94
CA LEU A 32 -3.77 22.03 -22.42
C LEU A 32 -4.78 22.13 -21.26
N ASP A 33 -4.47 22.93 -20.26
CA ASP A 33 -5.35 23.19 -19.12
C ASP A 33 -5.69 24.70 -19.01
N GLU A 34 -6.39 25.08 -17.94
CA GLU A 34 -6.84 26.46 -17.69
C GLU A 34 -5.72 27.49 -17.62
N SER A 35 -4.45 27.06 -17.51
CA SER A 35 -3.28 27.92 -17.50
C SER A 35 -2.70 28.22 -18.89
N HIS A 36 -3.29 27.67 -19.96
CA HIS A 36 -2.82 27.87 -21.33
C HIS A 36 -3.09 29.29 -21.86
N LEU A 37 -2.06 29.98 -22.31
CA LEU A 37 -2.08 31.41 -22.67
C LEU A 37 -3.05 31.78 -23.81
N ILE A 38 -3.37 30.84 -24.71
CA ILE A 38 -4.25 31.06 -25.88
C ILE A 38 -5.64 30.43 -25.68
N ILE A 39 -5.76 29.37 -24.87
CA ILE A 39 -6.98 28.53 -24.79
C ILE A 39 -7.67 28.66 -23.43
N GLY A 40 -6.95 29.07 -22.38
CA GLY A 40 -7.49 29.38 -21.06
C GLY A 40 -8.69 30.36 -21.07
N PRO A 41 -8.75 31.37 -21.97
CA PRO A 41 -9.93 32.25 -22.06
C PRO A 41 -11.22 31.55 -22.54
N LEU A 42 -11.13 30.43 -23.27
CA LEU A 42 -12.30 29.67 -23.74
C LEU A 42 -12.92 28.79 -22.64
N PHE A 43 -12.15 28.42 -21.61
CA PHE A 43 -12.63 27.64 -20.47
C PHE A 43 -13.24 28.50 -19.35
N LYS A 44 -13.10 29.84 -19.44
CA LYS A 44 -13.66 30.81 -18.47
C LYS A 44 -15.01 31.42 -18.87
N ALA A 45 -15.71 30.85 -19.87
CA ALA A 45 -17.04 31.31 -20.23
C ALA A 45 -18.06 30.83 -19.16
N GLU A 46 -18.21 31.65 -18.12
CA GLU A 46 -19.27 31.53 -17.12
C GLU A 46 -20.62 31.90 -17.78
N PRO A 47 -21.68 31.10 -17.62
CA PRO A 47 -22.97 31.40 -18.24
C PRO A 47 -23.58 32.64 -17.57
N GLN A 48 -23.83 33.66 -18.39
CA GLN A 48 -24.57 34.84 -17.98
C GLN A 48 -25.97 34.45 -17.50
N THR A 49 -26.28 34.86 -16.28
CA THR A 49 -27.64 35.09 -15.77
C THR A 49 -28.47 35.86 -16.79
N SER A 50 -29.55 35.24 -17.27
CA SER A 50 -30.61 35.91 -18.00
C SER A 50 -31.88 35.85 -17.16
N GLU A 51 -32.32 37.02 -16.68
CA GLU A 51 -33.63 37.22 -16.06
C GLU A 51 -34.75 37.15 -17.12
N GLY A 52 -35.75 36.31 -16.85
CA GLY A 52 -37.16 36.42 -17.27
C GLY A 52 -37.55 36.12 -18.72
N PRO A 53 -38.84 35.79 -19.03
CA PRO A 53 -40.03 36.02 -18.20
C PRO A 53 -40.97 34.81 -17.98
N GLN A 54 -41.96 35.08 -17.14
CA GLN A 54 -43.10 34.28 -16.68
C GLN A 54 -43.83 33.48 -17.79
N GLY A 55 -44.27 32.27 -17.42
CA GLY A 55 -45.13 31.40 -18.22
C GLY A 55 -45.85 30.39 -17.32
N GLU A 56 -47.03 30.80 -16.89
CA GLU A 56 -48.10 30.09 -16.18
C GLU A 56 -48.59 28.85 -16.93
N ILE A 57 -48.45 27.63 -16.38
CA ILE A 57 -49.32 26.47 -16.71
C ILE A 57 -49.50 25.57 -15.47
N GLU A 58 -50.61 25.79 -14.79
CA GLU A 58 -51.65 24.84 -14.37
C GLU A 58 -51.28 23.36 -14.09
N ALA A 59 -51.65 22.92 -12.88
CA ALA A 59 -51.70 21.53 -12.45
C ALA A 59 -52.76 20.71 -13.21
N PRO A 60 -52.74 19.38 -13.07
CA PRO A 60 -53.97 18.77 -12.57
C PRO A 60 -53.77 17.79 -11.42
N ALA A 61 -54.76 17.84 -10.54
CA ALA A 61 -54.99 16.99 -9.40
C ALA A 61 -55.41 15.56 -9.79
N VAL A 62 -54.98 14.63 -8.94
CA VAL A 62 -55.53 13.34 -8.45
C VAL A 62 -56.83 12.78 -9.09
N PRO A 63 -57.04 11.44 -9.09
CA PRO A 63 -57.68 10.88 -7.88
C PRO A 63 -57.10 9.55 -7.39
N SER A 64 -57.10 9.44 -6.07
CA SER A 64 -57.00 8.22 -5.28
C SER A 64 -58.11 7.25 -5.65
N THR A 65 -57.83 5.95 -5.58
CA THR A 65 -58.88 4.94 -5.42
C THR A 65 -58.38 3.89 -4.44
N ASP A 66 -59.09 3.78 -3.33
CA ASP A 66 -59.06 2.67 -2.38
C ASP A 66 -59.27 1.34 -3.11
N ASN A 67 -58.63 0.27 -2.63
CA ASN A 67 -59.38 -0.92 -2.26
C ASN A 67 -58.61 -1.86 -1.32
N GLN A 68 -59.40 -2.37 -0.39
CA GLN A 68 -59.07 -3.19 0.76
C GLN A 68 -58.74 -4.65 0.40
N SER A 69 -58.14 -5.32 1.39
CA SER A 69 -58.30 -6.74 1.73
C SER A 69 -57.70 -7.77 0.78
N THR A 70 -56.74 -8.56 1.28
CA THR A 70 -56.94 -10.00 1.55
C THR A 70 -55.82 -10.49 2.50
N GLN A 71 -56.22 -10.84 3.71
CA GLN A 71 -55.45 -11.70 4.61
C GLN A 71 -55.40 -13.12 4.03
N VAL A 72 -54.23 -13.78 4.05
CA VAL A 72 -54.16 -15.24 3.98
C VAL A 72 -53.28 -15.74 5.12
N LEU A 73 -53.91 -16.52 5.99
CA LEU A 73 -53.33 -17.29 7.08
C LEU A 73 -52.32 -18.30 6.57
N SER A 74 -51.22 -18.49 7.30
CA SER A 74 -50.45 -19.74 7.31
C SER A 74 -50.73 -20.50 8.62
N PRO A 75 -51.07 -21.79 8.59
CA PRO A 75 -51.34 -22.55 9.80
C PRO A 75 -50.07 -23.12 10.45
N LEU A 76 -50.16 -23.22 11.77
CA LEU A 76 -49.29 -23.94 12.69
C LEU A 76 -49.57 -25.45 12.70
N ARG A 77 -48.59 -26.19 13.27
CA ARG A 77 -48.57 -27.59 13.78
C ARG A 77 -47.96 -28.61 12.80
N MET A 78 -47.19 -29.62 13.20
CA MET A 78 -47.16 -30.39 14.45
C MET A 78 -45.74 -30.81 14.87
N ILE A 79 -45.57 -30.81 16.19
CA ILE A 79 -44.67 -31.64 17.01
C ILE A 79 -45.03 -33.12 16.81
N ASP A 80 -44.04 -34.01 16.73
CA ASP A 80 -44.21 -35.33 17.36
C ASP A 80 -42.89 -35.89 17.91
N THR A 81 -43.04 -36.67 18.97
CA THR A 81 -42.02 -37.10 19.95
C THR A 81 -41.90 -38.63 19.91
N ALA A 82 -40.70 -39.19 20.07
CA ALA A 82 -40.37 -40.48 20.75
C ALA A 82 -38.94 -40.90 20.36
N GLU A 83 -37.96 -40.93 21.27
CA GLU A 83 -37.63 -41.99 22.26
C GLU A 83 -37.23 -43.35 21.67
N GLY A 84 -36.04 -43.84 22.06
CA GLY A 84 -35.58 -45.22 21.84
C GLY A 84 -34.07 -45.44 22.08
N ASN A 85 -33.72 -45.89 23.28
CA ASN A 85 -32.39 -46.23 23.81
C ASN A 85 -31.67 -47.38 23.06
N HIS A 86 -30.32 -47.42 23.10
CA HIS A 86 -29.54 -48.50 23.74
C HIS A 86 -28.00 -48.30 23.62
N GLU A 87 -27.32 -48.35 24.77
CA GLU A 87 -25.88 -48.66 24.92
C GLU A 87 -25.57 -50.10 24.47
N THR A 88 -24.35 -50.39 24.01
CA THR A 88 -23.51 -51.54 24.47
C THR A 88 -22.09 -51.50 23.88
N THR A 89 -21.13 -51.57 24.79
CA THR A 89 -19.69 -51.84 24.70
C THR A 89 -19.33 -53.20 24.06
N ALA A 90 -18.29 -53.26 23.22
CA ALA A 90 -17.20 -54.27 23.28
C ALA A 90 -16.29 -54.25 22.02
N ALA A 91 -14.97 -54.22 22.25
CA ALA A 91 -13.94 -54.73 21.34
C ALA A 91 -13.73 -56.25 21.57
N PRO A 92 -13.12 -56.98 20.63
CA PRO A 92 -11.71 -57.36 20.84
C PRO A 92 -10.81 -57.42 19.59
N THR A 93 -9.52 -57.51 19.89
CA THR A 93 -8.26 -57.56 19.10
C THR A 93 -8.08 -58.81 18.20
N VAL A 94 -7.25 -58.72 17.12
CA VAL A 94 -6.06 -59.58 16.77
C VAL A 94 -5.50 -59.32 15.34
N SER A 95 -4.18 -59.05 15.26
CA SER A 95 -3.10 -59.27 14.23
C SER A 95 -3.43 -59.21 12.71
N GLY A 96 -2.73 -58.52 11.79
CA GLY A 96 -1.33 -58.08 11.50
C GLY A 96 -1.28 -57.81 9.95
N PRO A 97 -0.17 -57.47 9.24
CA PRO A 97 1.23 -57.26 9.63
C PRO A 97 1.79 -55.84 9.32
N ILE A 98 3.04 -55.66 9.75
CA ILE A 98 3.91 -54.49 9.65
C ILE A 98 4.09 -54.04 8.18
N ALA A 99 3.68 -52.80 7.89
CA ALA A 99 4.10 -52.05 6.70
C ALA A 99 4.81 -50.76 7.14
N ARG A 100 5.92 -50.49 6.46
CA ARG A 100 6.88 -49.41 6.69
C ARG A 100 6.22 -48.06 6.95
N LEU A 101 6.73 -47.35 7.96
CA LEU A 101 6.56 -45.91 8.14
C LEU A 101 7.06 -45.20 6.88
N ASP A 102 6.12 -44.80 6.03
CA ASP A 102 6.36 -43.87 4.94
C ASP A 102 6.36 -42.46 5.53
N ILE A 103 7.56 -41.93 5.75
CA ILE A 103 7.79 -40.52 6.12
C ILE A 103 7.65 -39.73 4.82
N SER A 104 6.43 -39.49 4.34
CA SER A 104 6.15 -38.60 3.21
C SER A 104 4.66 -38.29 3.08
N SER A 105 4.14 -37.43 3.95
CA SER A 105 2.95 -36.62 3.65
C SER A 105 2.80 -35.50 4.69
N ARG A 106 3.73 -34.54 4.69
CA ARG A 106 3.48 -33.23 5.30
C ARG A 106 2.78 -32.40 4.22
N THR A 107 1.49 -32.14 4.37
CA THR A 107 0.77 -31.16 3.55
C THR A 107 1.42 -29.79 3.77
N PRO A 108 1.79 -29.04 2.71
CA PRO A 108 2.37 -27.71 2.90
C PRO A 108 1.32 -26.78 3.52
N ASN A 109 1.70 -26.00 4.52
CA ASN A 109 0.95 -24.86 5.10
C ASN A 109 -0.27 -25.16 5.98
N GLN A 110 -0.24 -26.23 6.77
CA GLN A 110 -1.09 -26.32 7.96
C GLN A 110 -0.35 -25.72 9.16
N PHE A 111 -0.64 -24.46 9.50
CA PHE A 111 -0.11 -23.83 10.72
C PHE A 111 -0.56 -24.67 11.93
N GLN A 112 0.39 -25.39 12.54
CA GLN A 112 0.11 -26.35 13.61
C GLN A 112 -0.22 -25.62 14.92
N GLY A 113 -1.50 -25.35 15.14
CA GLY A 113 -2.07 -25.50 16.48
C GLY A 113 -2.31 -26.99 16.72
N SER A 114 -1.72 -27.55 17.77
CA SER A 114 -1.95 -28.94 18.19
C SER A 114 -3.41 -29.18 18.57
N ASP A 115 -3.88 -30.37 18.22
CA ASP A 115 -5.05 -31.11 18.75
C ASP A 115 -6.44 -30.77 18.20
N GLU A 116 -7.31 -31.79 18.25
CA GLU A 116 -8.63 -32.01 17.60
C GLU A 116 -9.72 -30.93 17.79
N HIS A 117 -9.38 -29.72 18.21
CA HIS A 117 -10.26 -28.55 18.29
C HIS A 117 -10.14 -27.61 17.05
N GLY A 118 -9.38 -28.02 16.02
CA GLY A 118 -8.91 -27.19 14.90
C GLY A 118 -9.94 -26.54 13.96
N ARG A 119 -11.25 -26.75 14.15
CA ARG A 119 -12.29 -26.00 13.41
C ARG A 119 -12.67 -24.65 14.04
N ALA A 120 -12.37 -24.43 15.32
CA ALA A 120 -12.80 -23.23 16.05
C ALA A 120 -11.89 -22.00 15.86
N ASN A 121 -10.65 -22.19 15.38
CA ASN A 121 -9.62 -21.14 15.37
C ASN A 121 -9.15 -20.74 13.96
N VAL A 122 -10.06 -20.66 12.99
CA VAL A 122 -9.72 -20.16 11.64
C VAL A 122 -10.31 -18.77 11.48
N LEU A 123 -9.46 -17.81 11.10
CA LEU A 123 -9.89 -16.44 10.80
C LEU A 123 -10.49 -16.36 9.39
N GLY A 124 -9.83 -16.97 8.41
CA GLY A 124 -10.18 -16.85 7.01
C GLY A 124 -9.24 -17.62 6.09
N GLU A 125 -9.42 -17.40 4.79
CA GLU A 125 -8.69 -18.08 3.72
C GLU A 125 -8.10 -17.06 2.74
N PHE A 126 -6.86 -17.29 2.33
CA PHE A 126 -6.19 -16.54 1.27
C PHE A 126 -6.31 -17.31 -0.04
N LEU A 127 -6.82 -16.68 -1.10
CA LEU A 127 -7.23 -17.37 -2.34
C LEU A 127 -6.47 -16.91 -3.59
N ALA A 128 -5.41 -16.13 -3.46
CA ALA A 128 -4.71 -15.54 -4.59
C ALA A 128 -3.34 -16.19 -4.83
N ASP A 129 -3.16 -16.79 -6.00
CA ASP A 129 -1.90 -17.44 -6.39
C ASP A 129 -0.86 -16.44 -6.92
N HIS A 130 -1.29 -15.23 -7.28
CA HIS A 130 -0.49 -14.20 -7.93
C HIS A 130 -0.14 -13.02 -7.02
N GLU A 131 -0.61 -13.07 -5.77
CA GLU A 131 -0.31 -12.08 -4.75
C GLU A 131 0.73 -12.65 -3.78
N LEU A 132 1.54 -11.79 -3.19
CA LEU A 132 2.49 -12.18 -2.15
C LEU A 132 1.95 -11.75 -0.78
N LEU A 133 1.64 -12.75 0.03
CA LEU A 133 1.33 -12.60 1.45
C LEU A 133 2.39 -13.38 2.24
N VAL A 134 2.90 -12.78 3.30
CA VAL A 134 3.95 -13.36 4.14
C VAL A 134 3.43 -13.57 5.54
N ALA A 135 3.65 -14.74 6.10
CA ALA A 135 3.48 -15.03 7.51
C ALA A 135 4.84 -14.93 8.21
N VAL A 136 4.88 -14.27 9.37
CA VAL A 136 6.04 -14.27 10.25
C VAL A 136 5.78 -15.27 11.36
N ASP A 137 6.66 -16.27 11.49
CA ASP A 137 6.66 -17.16 12.64
C ASP A 137 7.17 -16.37 13.86
N PRO A 138 6.34 -16.17 14.91
CA PRO A 138 6.74 -15.38 16.07
C PRO A 138 7.81 -16.05 16.95
N GLN A 139 8.03 -17.36 16.83
CA GLN A 139 9.02 -18.10 17.62
C GLN A 139 10.40 -18.06 16.99
N THR A 140 10.46 -18.23 15.67
CA THR A 140 11.72 -18.31 14.92
C THR A 140 12.09 -16.98 14.25
N GLY A 141 11.13 -16.08 14.08
CA GLY A 141 11.27 -14.87 13.27
C GLY A 141 11.37 -15.14 11.77
N THR A 142 11.07 -16.37 11.32
CA THR A 142 11.19 -16.74 9.91
C THR A 142 10.01 -16.23 9.09
N PHE A 143 10.29 -15.84 7.85
CA PHE A 143 9.32 -15.35 6.90
C PHE A 143 8.91 -16.47 5.94
N GLU A 144 7.64 -16.84 5.97
CA GLU A 144 7.06 -17.87 5.13
C GLU A 144 6.06 -17.29 4.15
N ARG A 145 6.08 -17.77 2.90
CA ARG A 145 5.07 -17.41 1.92
C ARG A 145 3.75 -18.10 2.25
N VAL A 146 2.69 -17.31 2.36
CA VAL A 146 1.33 -17.83 2.41
C VAL A 146 0.90 -18.18 0.98
N VAL A 147 0.57 -19.45 0.76
CA VAL A 147 0.09 -19.95 -0.53
C VAL A 147 -1.43 -19.91 -0.61
N SER A 148 -1.97 -20.03 -1.81
CA SER A 148 -3.41 -20.08 -2.02
C SER A 148 -4.06 -21.25 -1.29
N ALA A 149 -5.30 -21.04 -0.85
CA ALA A 149 -6.07 -21.91 0.03
C ALA A 149 -5.44 -22.15 1.42
N ALA A 150 -4.40 -21.40 1.80
CA ALA A 150 -3.87 -21.46 3.16
C ALA A 150 -4.90 -20.93 4.16
N ILE A 151 -5.05 -21.69 5.24
CA ILE A 151 -5.90 -21.34 6.38
C ILE A 151 -5.12 -20.35 7.25
N ILE A 152 -5.69 -19.18 7.48
CA ILE A 152 -5.10 -18.14 8.33
C ILE A 152 -5.71 -18.27 9.73
N GLY A 153 -4.84 -18.38 10.73
CA GLY A 153 -5.22 -18.61 12.12
C GLY A 153 -4.69 -17.55 13.11
N PRO A 154 -5.11 -17.63 14.37
CA PRO A 154 -4.56 -16.87 15.48
C PRO A 154 -3.07 -17.13 15.70
N GLY A 155 -2.37 -16.15 16.26
CA GLY A 155 -0.94 -16.22 16.56
C GLY A 155 -0.03 -15.87 15.38
N THR A 156 -0.60 -15.49 14.23
CA THR A 156 0.17 -15.17 13.02
C THR A 156 0.31 -13.66 12.83
N ILE A 157 1.51 -13.22 12.43
CA ILE A 157 1.72 -11.87 11.88
C ILE A 157 1.73 -11.99 10.37
N LEU A 158 0.88 -11.23 9.69
CA LEU A 158 0.81 -11.17 8.24
C LEU A 158 1.43 -9.88 7.73
N GLN A 159 2.26 -9.99 6.71
CA GLN A 159 2.89 -8.87 6.02
C GLN A 159 2.63 -8.92 4.52
N THR A 160 2.51 -7.74 3.91
CA THR A 160 2.46 -7.55 2.45
C THR A 160 3.43 -6.45 2.07
N PHE A 161 3.83 -6.42 0.79
CA PHE A 161 4.77 -5.44 0.26
C PHE A 161 4.21 -4.81 -1.01
N THR A 162 4.68 -3.60 -1.35
CA THR A 162 4.37 -3.01 -2.67
C THR A 162 5.00 -3.88 -3.78
N PRO A 163 4.27 -4.22 -4.86
CA PRO A 163 2.95 -3.73 -5.27
C PRO A 163 1.75 -4.60 -4.86
N TYR A 164 1.97 -5.66 -4.08
CA TYR A 164 0.98 -6.69 -3.74
C TYR A 164 -0.17 -6.20 -2.87
N ARG A 165 -1.32 -6.85 -3.05
CA ARG A 165 -2.63 -6.55 -2.46
C ARG A 165 -3.38 -7.83 -2.12
N PRO A 166 -2.84 -8.66 -1.23
CA PRO A 166 -3.49 -9.91 -0.89
C PRO A 166 -4.86 -9.67 -0.26
N GLU A 167 -5.86 -10.38 -0.77
CA GLU A 167 -7.23 -10.40 -0.25
C GLU A 167 -7.46 -11.71 0.52
N ILE A 168 -7.97 -11.57 1.74
CA ILE A 168 -8.30 -12.65 2.67
C ILE A 168 -9.81 -12.62 2.86
N THR A 169 -10.45 -13.75 2.63
CA THR A 169 -11.88 -13.92 2.91
C THR A 169 -12.03 -14.37 4.35
N LEU A 170 -12.61 -13.52 5.20
CA LEU A 170 -12.85 -13.84 6.61
C LEU A 170 -14.06 -14.76 6.74
N ARG A 171 -14.10 -15.60 7.78
CA ARG A 171 -15.28 -16.43 8.09
C ARG A 171 -16.55 -15.62 8.35
N SER A 172 -16.38 -14.37 8.76
CA SER A 172 -17.46 -13.41 8.95
C SER A 172 -18.13 -12.99 7.63
N GLY A 173 -17.58 -13.37 6.47
CA GLY A 173 -18.05 -12.97 5.14
C GLY A 173 -17.41 -11.68 4.62
N ALA A 174 -16.79 -10.90 5.51
CA ALA A 174 -16.04 -9.72 5.09
C ALA A 174 -14.76 -10.11 4.34
N ARG A 175 -14.41 -9.30 3.34
CA ARG A 175 -13.13 -9.38 2.63
C ARG A 175 -12.17 -8.37 3.23
N LEU A 176 -10.98 -8.83 3.54
CA LEU A 176 -9.89 -8.04 4.08
C LEU A 176 -8.79 -7.96 3.04
N MET A 177 -8.41 -6.75 2.64
CA MET A 177 -7.28 -6.53 1.74
C MET A 177 -6.21 -5.72 2.47
N LEU A 178 -4.98 -6.25 2.49
CA LEU A 178 -3.81 -5.49 2.90
C LEU A 178 -3.22 -4.75 1.70
N VAL A 179 -2.72 -3.54 1.90
CA VAL A 179 -2.30 -2.67 0.81
C VAL A 179 -0.89 -2.13 1.04
N ASN A 180 -0.06 -2.10 -0.01
CA ASN A 180 1.32 -1.62 0.05
C ASN A 180 2.14 -2.40 1.09
N THR A 181 3.04 -1.74 1.82
CA THR A 181 3.71 -2.32 2.98
C THR A 181 2.82 -2.20 4.20
N SER A 182 2.26 -3.32 4.65
CA SER A 182 1.33 -3.40 5.78
C SER A 182 1.60 -4.61 6.65
N GLU A 183 1.35 -4.47 7.95
CA GLU A 183 1.51 -5.54 8.93
C GLU A 183 0.25 -5.68 9.79
N LEU A 184 -0.30 -6.89 9.79
CA LEU A 184 -1.49 -7.28 10.52
C LEU A 184 -1.13 -8.39 11.51
N LEU A 185 -1.25 -8.12 12.80
CA LEU A 185 -1.17 -9.13 13.84
C LEU A 185 -2.55 -9.74 14.07
N ILE A 186 -2.60 -11.07 14.06
CA ILE A 186 -3.78 -11.85 14.44
C ILE A 186 -3.47 -12.45 15.81
N PRO A 187 -3.92 -11.83 16.92
CA PRO A 187 -3.64 -12.35 18.25
C PRO A 187 -4.34 -13.70 18.49
N ALA A 188 -3.92 -14.41 19.53
CA ALA A 188 -4.63 -15.58 20.03
C ALA A 188 -6.09 -15.22 20.37
N VAL A 189 -7.01 -16.16 20.18
CA VAL A 189 -8.42 -15.96 20.52
C VAL A 189 -8.57 -15.78 22.01
N VAL A 190 -9.18 -14.67 22.43
CA VAL A 190 -9.57 -14.41 23.83
C VAL A 190 -11.08 -14.28 23.86
N ASP A 191 -11.74 -14.99 24.77
CA ASP A 191 -13.21 -15.00 24.95
C ASP A 191 -14.02 -15.27 23.67
N GLY A 192 -13.47 -16.08 22.76
CA GLY A 192 -14.14 -16.46 21.50
C GLY A 192 -14.08 -15.41 20.38
N PHE A 193 -13.37 -14.29 20.60
CA PHE A 193 -13.20 -13.25 19.59
C PHE A 193 -11.73 -13.09 19.19
N THR A 194 -11.50 -12.84 17.90
CA THR A 194 -10.19 -12.43 17.38
C THR A 194 -10.26 -10.95 17.00
N GLN A 195 -9.48 -10.12 17.67
CA GLN A 195 -9.35 -8.69 17.34
C GLN A 195 -8.13 -8.49 16.45
N LEU A 196 -8.33 -8.12 15.20
CA LEU A 196 -7.23 -7.94 14.27
C LEU A 196 -6.47 -6.66 14.58
N HIS A 197 -5.16 -6.72 14.70
CA HIS A 197 -4.35 -5.55 15.04
C HIS A 197 -3.57 -5.09 13.82
N LEU A 198 -4.00 -3.97 13.22
CA LEU A 198 -3.24 -3.32 12.17
C LEU A 198 -2.11 -2.51 12.80
N ARG A 199 -0.90 -3.07 12.83
CA ARG A 199 0.27 -2.45 13.46
C ARG A 199 0.81 -1.28 12.65
N GLN A 200 0.80 -1.42 11.32
CA GLN A 200 1.23 -0.39 10.38
C GLN A 200 0.64 -0.61 8.98
N GLY A 201 0.55 0.46 8.22
CA GLY A 201 0.18 0.42 6.81
C GLY A 201 -1.31 0.65 6.57
N CYS A 202 -1.85 0.00 5.56
CA CYS A 202 -3.17 0.22 5.00
C CYS A 202 -3.98 -1.09 4.93
N LEU A 203 -5.20 -1.03 5.42
CA LEU A 203 -6.18 -2.10 5.43
C LEU A 203 -7.46 -1.63 4.74
N VAL A 204 -8.09 -2.52 3.98
CA VAL A 204 -9.43 -2.30 3.43
C VAL A 204 -10.31 -3.45 3.87
N LEU A 205 -11.45 -3.13 4.46
CA LEU A 205 -12.51 -4.06 4.77
C LEU A 205 -13.69 -3.81 3.85
N ARG A 206 -14.21 -4.86 3.25
CA ARG A 206 -15.42 -4.82 2.42
C ARG A 206 -16.43 -5.83 2.93
N GLY A 207 -17.67 -5.39 3.11
CA GLY A 207 -18.77 -6.27 3.48
C GLY A 207 -19.31 -7.05 2.29
N GLU A 208 -20.03 -8.12 2.59
CA GLU A 208 -20.80 -8.88 1.63
C GLU A 208 -22.24 -8.32 1.59
N ALA A 209 -22.85 -8.29 0.41
CA ALA A 209 -24.07 -7.52 0.15
C ALA A 209 -25.23 -7.81 1.12
N ASP A 210 -25.40 -9.07 1.50
CA ASP A 210 -26.55 -9.55 2.27
C ASP A 210 -26.21 -9.91 3.74
N ARG A 211 -25.01 -9.54 4.22
CA ARG A 211 -24.52 -9.95 5.54
C ARG A 211 -24.02 -8.76 6.36
N LYS A 212 -24.74 -8.44 7.44
CA LYS A 212 -24.23 -7.52 8.48
C LYS A 212 -23.02 -8.17 9.14
N THR A 213 -21.87 -7.54 8.98
CA THR A 213 -20.61 -8.06 9.48
C THR A 213 -19.98 -7.08 10.45
N ILE A 214 -19.47 -7.58 11.57
CA ILE A 214 -18.69 -6.81 12.53
C ILE A 214 -17.26 -7.35 12.51
N VAL A 215 -16.30 -6.46 12.30
CA VAL A 215 -14.87 -6.80 12.32
C VAL A 215 -14.20 -6.02 13.46
N PRO A 216 -13.85 -6.70 14.56
CA PRO A 216 -13.06 -6.10 15.63
C PRO A 216 -11.64 -5.77 15.17
N LEU A 217 -11.23 -4.52 15.35
CA LEU A 217 -9.90 -4.04 15.02
C LEU A 217 -9.22 -3.36 16.22
N ARG A 218 -7.91 -3.50 16.30
CA ARG A 218 -7.04 -2.64 17.10
C ARG A 218 -6.19 -1.78 16.17
N VAL A 219 -6.21 -0.47 16.40
CA VAL A 219 -5.49 0.54 15.60
C VAL A 219 -4.87 1.56 16.54
N GLY A 220 -3.54 1.71 16.50
CA GLY A 220 -2.83 2.48 17.53
C GLY A 220 -3.08 1.89 18.91
N ASP A 221 -3.55 2.71 19.85
CA ASP A 221 -3.96 2.27 21.20
C ASP A 221 -5.47 1.98 21.32
N ARG A 222 -6.24 2.12 20.23
CA ARG A 222 -7.69 2.00 20.24
C ARG A 222 -8.18 0.63 19.82
N GLU A 223 -9.23 0.20 20.49
CA GLU A 223 -10.03 -0.96 20.14
C GLU A 223 -11.36 -0.49 19.55
N ILE A 224 -11.63 -0.87 18.31
CA ILE A 224 -12.81 -0.44 17.56
C ILE A 224 -13.55 -1.65 16.99
N ASP A 225 -14.86 -1.53 16.83
CA ASP A 225 -15.68 -2.46 16.06
C ASP A 225 -16.10 -1.78 14.75
N VAL A 226 -15.77 -2.40 13.62
CA VAL A 226 -16.15 -1.94 12.29
C VAL A 226 -17.41 -2.67 11.83
N TYR A 227 -18.47 -1.93 11.52
CA TYR A 227 -19.74 -2.46 11.05
C TYR A 227 -19.86 -2.25 9.55
N LEU A 228 -20.09 -3.34 8.84
CA LEU A 228 -20.30 -3.38 7.39
C LEU A 228 -21.76 -3.79 7.16
N THR A 229 -22.60 -2.84 6.75
CA THR A 229 -24.05 -2.99 6.65
C THR A 229 -24.53 -2.72 5.23
N GLY A 230 -24.70 -3.79 4.46
CA GLY A 230 -25.30 -3.74 3.13
C GLY A 230 -24.29 -3.72 1.97
N PRO A 231 -24.80 -3.63 0.73
CA PRO A 231 -23.98 -3.65 -0.48
C PRO A 231 -23.03 -2.45 -0.49
N GLU A 232 -21.83 -2.64 -1.05
CA GLU A 232 -20.79 -1.61 -1.16
C GLU A 232 -20.29 -1.05 0.19
N SER A 233 -20.57 -1.73 1.30
CA SER A 233 -20.00 -1.36 2.60
C SER A 233 -18.49 -1.52 2.58
N LEU A 234 -17.77 -0.43 2.82
CA LEU A 234 -16.33 -0.37 2.69
C LEU A 234 -15.75 0.55 3.75
N VAL A 235 -14.71 0.06 4.42
CA VAL A 235 -13.89 0.84 5.34
C VAL A 235 -12.44 0.75 4.93
N THR A 236 -11.77 1.88 4.84
CA THR A 236 -10.32 1.94 4.71
C THR A 236 -9.71 2.42 6.01
N VAL A 237 -8.61 1.81 6.42
CA VAL A 237 -7.87 2.18 7.63
C VAL A 237 -6.41 2.35 7.24
N GLN A 238 -5.80 3.44 7.68
CA GLN A 238 -4.36 3.67 7.56
C GLN A 238 -3.78 3.97 8.94
N VAL A 239 -2.71 3.27 9.30
CA VAL A 239 -1.92 3.51 10.51
C VAL A 239 -0.53 3.96 10.08
N THR A 240 -0.18 5.20 10.45
CA THR A 240 1.13 5.77 10.18
C THR A 240 1.80 6.14 11.50
N HIS A 241 3.04 5.68 11.70
CA HIS A 241 3.86 6.13 12.83
C HIS A 241 4.58 7.42 12.43
N GLY A 242 4.55 8.41 13.33
CA GLY A 242 5.37 9.59 13.27
C GLY A 242 6.84 9.23 13.49
N VAL A 243 7.73 10.19 13.23
CA VAL A 243 9.15 10.04 13.58
C VAL A 243 9.23 9.83 15.10
N LEU A 244 10.05 8.88 15.57
CA LEU A 244 10.45 8.82 16.98
C LEU A 244 11.08 10.16 17.34
N SER A 245 10.26 11.10 17.81
CA SER A 245 10.74 12.22 18.58
C SER A 245 11.19 11.65 19.92
N THR A 246 12.23 12.21 20.52
CA THR A 246 12.73 11.84 21.86
C THR A 246 11.70 11.98 22.99
N ALA A 247 10.46 12.33 22.67
CA ALA A 247 9.31 12.28 23.55
C ALA A 247 8.86 10.83 23.80
N THR A 248 8.68 10.51 25.08
CA THR A 248 8.29 9.21 25.67
C THR A 248 6.94 8.63 25.21
N SER A 249 6.28 9.20 24.20
CA SER A 249 4.99 8.76 23.68
C SER A 249 5.09 8.42 22.19
N ALA A 250 4.73 7.19 21.83
CA ALA A 250 4.63 6.75 20.43
C ALA A 250 3.75 7.73 19.64
N GLN A 251 4.31 8.37 18.61
CA GLN A 251 3.54 9.22 17.72
C GLN A 251 2.95 8.34 16.63
N TRP A 252 1.62 8.25 16.57
CA TRP A 252 0.91 7.60 15.48
C TRP A 252 -0.30 8.43 15.07
N VAL A 253 -0.72 8.23 13.83
CA VAL A 253 -1.93 8.80 13.25
C VAL A 253 -2.71 7.66 12.60
N VAL A 254 -3.97 7.53 12.98
CA VAL A 254 -4.93 6.62 12.36
C VAL A 254 -5.89 7.43 11.50
N GLN A 255 -6.11 6.99 10.26
CA GLN A 255 -7.12 7.54 9.37
C GLN A 255 -8.10 6.44 8.97
N ILE A 256 -9.38 6.64 9.28
CA ILE A 256 -10.46 5.71 8.96
C ILE A 256 -11.40 6.41 7.98
N HIS A 257 -11.73 5.77 6.86
CA HIS A 257 -12.72 6.27 5.91
C HIS A 257 -13.83 5.24 5.73
N CYS A 258 -15.08 5.65 5.91
CA CYS A 258 -16.26 4.80 5.78
C CYS A 258 -17.15 5.27 4.63
N THR A 259 -17.61 4.33 3.80
CA THR A 259 -18.72 4.58 2.88
C THR A 259 -20.04 4.70 3.65
N PRO A 260 -21.13 5.26 3.06
CA PRO A 260 -22.40 5.44 3.76
C PRO A 260 -23.03 4.17 4.35
N SER A 261 -22.69 3.00 3.82
CA SER A 261 -23.14 1.68 4.30
C SER A 261 -22.20 1.04 5.33
N ALA A 262 -21.21 1.78 5.83
CA ALA A 262 -20.27 1.32 6.85
C ALA A 262 -20.12 2.34 7.97
N GLN A 263 -19.82 1.85 9.17
CA GLN A 263 -19.56 2.69 10.35
C GLN A 263 -18.52 2.00 11.25
N TRP A 264 -17.96 2.75 12.18
CA TRP A 264 -17.10 2.20 13.22
C TRP A 264 -17.42 2.86 14.57
N GLN A 265 -17.11 2.17 15.65
CA GLN A 265 -17.25 2.72 17.00
C GLN A 265 -16.14 2.20 17.92
N ASP A 266 -15.83 2.95 18.97
CA ASP A 266 -14.98 2.44 20.05
C ASP A 266 -15.66 1.24 20.72
N ARG A 267 -14.89 0.18 20.92
CA ARG A 267 -15.39 -1.05 21.55
C ARG A 267 -15.83 -0.76 22.98
N GLY A 268 -16.98 -1.31 23.37
CA GLY A 268 -17.59 -1.09 24.69
C GLY A 268 -18.42 0.20 24.80
N VAL A 269 -18.45 1.04 23.76
CA VAL A 269 -19.41 2.14 23.66
C VAL A 269 -20.69 1.62 23.00
N ALA A 270 -21.85 2.01 23.54
CA ALA A 270 -23.14 1.63 22.96
C ALA A 270 -23.26 2.16 21.53
N ALA A 271 -23.70 1.31 20.60
CA ALA A 271 -23.87 1.68 19.20
C ALA A 271 -24.85 2.85 19.09
N VAL A 272 -24.39 3.99 18.58
CA VAL A 272 -25.28 5.08 18.17
C VAL A 272 -25.77 4.72 16.78
N GLU A 273 -27.05 4.40 16.63
CA GLU A 273 -27.66 4.30 15.31
C GLU A 273 -27.59 5.68 14.65
N GLN A 274 -26.62 5.89 13.77
CA GLN A 274 -26.63 7.08 12.91
C GLN A 274 -27.74 6.87 11.87
N GLY A 275 -28.83 7.62 12.03
CA GLY A 275 -29.98 7.62 11.15
C GLY A 275 -29.58 7.86 9.69
N GLY A 276 -30.15 7.04 8.80
CA GLY A 276 -29.75 6.98 7.41
C GLY A 276 -30.02 8.23 6.57
N VAL A 277 -29.27 8.23 5.46
CA VAL A 277 -29.55 8.87 4.15
C VAL A 277 -29.35 10.38 4.06
N GLY A 278 -28.07 10.78 4.12
CA GLY A 278 -27.61 11.89 3.28
C GLY A 278 -27.54 11.42 1.82
N ARG A 279 -28.20 12.14 0.91
CA ARG A 279 -28.47 11.74 -0.49
C ARG A 279 -27.25 11.82 -1.41
N GLU A 280 -26.07 12.15 -0.89
CA GLU A 280 -24.82 12.22 -1.64
C GLU A 280 -23.85 11.13 -1.19
N PRO A 281 -23.01 10.57 -2.10
CA PRO A 281 -21.99 9.58 -1.76
C PRO A 281 -20.84 10.29 -1.03
N ALA A 282 -21.09 10.65 0.23
CA ALA A 282 -20.15 11.28 1.11
C ALA A 282 -19.40 10.20 1.89
N VAL A 283 -18.07 10.24 1.84
CA VAL A 283 -17.18 9.38 2.65
C VAL A 283 -16.95 10.09 3.97
N GLN A 284 -17.25 9.44 5.09
CA GLN A 284 -16.89 9.96 6.40
C GLN A 284 -15.43 9.60 6.67
N ALA A 285 -14.60 10.61 6.89
CA ALA A 285 -13.19 10.45 7.23
C ALA A 285 -12.98 10.82 8.71
N THR A 286 -12.32 9.95 9.46
CA THR A 286 -11.91 10.20 10.84
C THR A 286 -10.41 10.14 10.94
N THR A 287 -9.78 11.20 11.45
CA THR A 287 -8.37 11.22 11.83
C THR A 287 -8.26 11.18 13.35
N ILE A 288 -7.44 10.25 13.86
CA ILE A 288 -7.16 10.08 15.27
C ILE A 288 -5.66 10.21 15.47
N GLN A 289 -5.26 11.06 16.40
CA GLN A 289 -3.86 11.26 16.80
C GLN A 289 -3.56 10.55 18.12
N ALA A 290 -2.29 10.24 18.35
CA ALA A 290 -1.83 9.58 19.58
C ALA A 290 -2.16 10.32 20.89
N ASN A 291 -2.41 11.63 20.85
CA ASN A 291 -2.87 12.40 22.02
C ASN A 291 -4.39 12.26 22.29
N GLY A 292 -5.07 11.37 21.57
CA GLY A 292 -6.52 11.17 21.65
C GLY A 292 -7.35 12.18 20.86
N THR A 293 -6.74 13.16 20.20
CA THR A 293 -7.46 14.13 19.38
C THR A 293 -8.10 13.42 18.19
N MET A 294 -9.41 13.61 18.05
CA MET A 294 -10.21 13.02 16.98
C MET A 294 -10.85 14.14 16.16
N LYS A 295 -10.72 14.05 14.83
CA LYS A 295 -11.35 14.95 13.87
C LYS A 295 -12.16 14.12 12.88
N ILE A 296 -13.45 14.44 12.76
CA ILE A 296 -14.33 13.86 11.76
C ILE A 296 -14.55 14.90 10.66
N THR A 297 -14.40 14.49 9.41
CA THR A 297 -14.67 15.29 8.21
C THR A 297 -15.49 14.49 7.22
N THR A 298 -16.16 15.20 6.32
CA THR A 298 -16.88 14.60 5.20
C THR A 298 -16.10 14.87 3.93
N GLU A 299 -15.75 13.81 3.20
CA GLU A 299 -14.96 13.85 1.97
C GLU A 299 -15.79 13.34 0.79
N LYS A 300 -15.46 13.81 -0.42
CA LYS A 300 -16.16 13.40 -1.64
C LYS A 300 -15.70 12.04 -2.18
N GLN A 301 -14.55 11.57 -1.73
CA GLN A 301 -13.90 10.39 -2.31
C GLN A 301 -13.09 9.64 -1.25
N LEU A 302 -12.84 8.36 -1.52
CA LEU A 302 -11.93 7.53 -0.73
C LEU A 302 -10.47 8.02 -0.86
N PRO A 303 -9.58 7.65 0.07
CA PRO A 303 -8.21 8.17 0.06
C PRO A 303 -7.47 7.83 -1.23
N ARG A 304 -6.60 8.74 -1.69
CA ARG A 304 -5.82 8.58 -2.92
C ARG A 304 -5.02 7.28 -2.96
N TRP A 305 -4.46 6.86 -1.81
CA TRP A 305 -3.70 5.63 -1.72
C TRP A 305 -4.54 4.39 -1.97
N TYR A 306 -5.88 4.45 -1.85
CA TYR A 306 -6.83 3.39 -2.22
C TYR A 306 -7.24 3.50 -3.70
N GLN A 307 -7.36 4.71 -4.24
CA GLN A 307 -7.72 4.91 -5.65
C GLN A 307 -6.58 4.55 -6.61
N ILE A 308 -5.39 5.14 -6.42
CA ILE A 308 -4.17 4.89 -7.23
C ILE A 308 -3.78 3.40 -7.14
N SER A 309 -4.03 2.86 -5.96
CA SER A 309 -3.93 1.47 -5.56
C SER A 309 -4.68 0.49 -6.44
N GLN A 310 -5.86 0.85 -6.93
CA GLN A 310 -6.68 -0.03 -7.76
C GLN A 310 -6.08 -0.23 -9.16
N THR A 311 -5.12 0.60 -9.57
CA THR A 311 -4.62 0.64 -10.94
C THR A 311 -3.12 0.39 -10.99
N LEU A 312 -2.70 -0.83 -10.63
CA LEU A 312 -1.41 -1.32 -11.12
C LEU A 312 -1.41 -1.27 -12.64
N SER A 313 -0.37 -0.66 -13.22
CA SER A 313 -0.14 -0.75 -14.66
C SER A 313 0.01 -2.22 -15.08
N ALA A 314 -0.31 -2.54 -16.34
CA ALA A 314 -0.16 -3.90 -16.85
C ALA A 314 1.27 -4.44 -16.66
N SER A 315 2.27 -3.57 -16.81
CA SER A 315 3.68 -3.92 -16.58
C SER A 315 4.00 -4.22 -15.11
N GLN A 316 3.46 -3.45 -14.16
CA GLN A 316 3.63 -3.72 -12.73
C GLN A 316 2.96 -5.03 -12.32
N ARG A 317 1.74 -5.29 -12.82
CA ARG A 317 1.03 -6.55 -12.57
C ARG A 317 1.81 -7.75 -13.11
N GLN A 318 2.30 -7.66 -14.34
CA GLN A 318 3.14 -8.71 -14.92
C GLN A 318 4.41 -8.93 -14.09
N THR A 319 5.08 -7.86 -13.67
CA THR A 319 6.31 -7.96 -12.87
C THR A 319 6.05 -8.65 -11.53
N ALA A 320 4.95 -8.30 -10.85
CA ALA A 320 4.55 -8.91 -9.59
C ALA A 320 4.26 -10.42 -9.75
N GLN A 321 3.55 -10.78 -10.83
CA GLN A 321 3.24 -12.17 -11.19
C GLN A 321 4.49 -12.99 -11.52
N GLU A 322 5.41 -12.43 -12.30
CA GLU A 322 6.69 -13.10 -12.66
C GLU A 322 7.55 -13.37 -11.43
N LEU A 323 7.58 -12.44 -10.45
CA LEU A 323 8.26 -12.70 -9.19
C LEU A 323 7.61 -13.86 -8.44
N VAL A 324 6.29 -13.81 -8.23
CA VAL A 324 5.56 -14.85 -7.48
C VAL A 324 5.70 -16.23 -8.13
N ALA A 325 5.74 -16.30 -9.46
CA ALA A 325 5.91 -17.54 -10.22
C ALA A 325 7.26 -18.23 -10.01
N VAL A 326 8.30 -17.51 -9.59
CA VAL A 326 9.63 -18.10 -9.31
C VAL A 326 9.88 -18.38 -7.83
N LEU A 327 8.96 -17.95 -6.94
CA LEU A 327 9.02 -18.28 -5.53
C LEU A 327 8.48 -19.69 -5.31
N SER A 328 9.17 -20.48 -4.51
CA SER A 328 8.74 -21.82 -4.13
C SER A 328 7.64 -21.74 -3.07
N ASP A 329 6.96 -22.85 -2.84
CA ASP A 329 6.07 -23.03 -1.67
C ASP A 329 6.87 -23.40 -0.40
N SER A 330 8.19 -23.17 -0.41
CA SER A 330 9.10 -23.54 0.67
C SER A 330 9.12 -22.49 1.79
N SER A 331 9.61 -22.89 2.97
CA SER A 331 9.59 -22.05 4.17
C SER A 331 10.63 -20.92 4.19
N ASP A 332 11.59 -20.88 3.25
CA ASP A 332 12.61 -19.82 3.24
C ASP A 332 12.37 -18.83 2.09
N LEU A 333 11.44 -17.90 2.33
CA LEU A 333 11.11 -16.84 1.38
C LEU A 333 12.31 -15.93 1.07
N SER A 334 13.16 -15.65 2.06
CA SER A 334 14.33 -14.79 1.88
C SER A 334 15.31 -15.38 0.87
N THR A 335 15.57 -16.68 0.94
CA THR A 335 16.44 -17.37 -0.03
C THR A 335 15.88 -17.32 -1.45
N ASP A 336 14.57 -17.54 -1.63
CA ASP A 336 13.94 -17.48 -2.95
C ASP A 336 13.95 -16.06 -3.53
N LEU A 337 13.68 -15.04 -2.71
CA LEU A 337 13.77 -13.64 -3.12
C LEU A 337 15.20 -13.26 -3.50
N ARG A 338 16.20 -13.72 -2.75
CA ARG A 338 17.62 -13.46 -3.06
C ARG A 338 18.01 -14.08 -4.41
N LYS A 339 17.61 -15.33 -4.64
CA LYS A 339 17.80 -16.01 -5.93
C LYS A 339 17.13 -15.26 -7.07
N ALA A 340 15.90 -14.76 -6.86
CA ALA A 340 15.20 -13.96 -7.86
C ALA A 340 15.94 -12.65 -8.17
N PHE A 341 16.43 -11.93 -7.15
CA PHE A 341 17.26 -10.74 -7.33
C PHE A 341 18.55 -11.02 -8.11
N GLU A 342 19.26 -12.09 -7.77
CA GLU A 342 20.55 -12.41 -8.39
C GLU A 342 20.40 -12.91 -9.83
N THR A 343 19.40 -13.75 -10.11
CA THR A 343 19.37 -14.57 -11.34
C THR A 343 18.28 -14.20 -12.33
N HIS A 344 17.22 -13.48 -11.92
CA HIS A 344 16.07 -13.25 -12.80
C HIS A 344 16.44 -12.35 -13.99
N ARG A 345 16.00 -12.69 -15.20
CA ARG A 345 16.37 -11.93 -16.43
C ARG A 345 15.84 -10.49 -16.49
N LEU A 346 14.72 -10.21 -15.82
CA LEU A 346 14.06 -8.90 -15.84
C LEU A 346 14.51 -8.03 -14.66
N LEU A 347 15.11 -6.86 -14.93
CA LEU A 347 15.51 -5.89 -13.91
C LEU A 347 14.35 -5.45 -13.01
N GLN A 348 13.13 -5.32 -13.58
CA GLN A 348 11.94 -4.94 -12.82
C GLN A 348 11.54 -6.01 -11.78
N VAL A 349 11.74 -7.29 -12.07
CA VAL A 349 11.50 -8.35 -11.09
C VAL A 349 12.58 -8.33 -10.02
N LYS A 350 13.84 -8.11 -10.40
CA LYS A 350 14.95 -7.98 -9.44
C LYS A 350 14.72 -6.84 -8.44
N ILE A 351 14.30 -5.66 -8.91
CA ILE A 351 14.05 -4.53 -8.00
C ILE A 351 12.86 -4.78 -7.05
N VAL A 352 11.80 -5.48 -7.51
CA VAL A 352 10.70 -5.86 -6.62
C VAL A 352 11.19 -6.86 -5.57
N ALA A 353 11.98 -7.87 -5.96
CA ALA A 353 12.59 -8.82 -5.02
C ALA A 353 13.49 -8.12 -3.99
N ALA A 354 14.32 -7.16 -4.42
CA ALA A 354 15.17 -6.36 -3.53
C ALA A 354 14.35 -5.52 -2.53
N ARG A 355 13.19 -4.98 -2.95
CA ARG A 355 12.28 -4.25 -2.06
C ARG A 355 11.56 -5.16 -1.06
N CYS A 356 11.20 -6.37 -1.47
CA CYS A 356 10.68 -7.38 -0.55
C CYS A 356 11.74 -7.73 0.51
N LEU A 357 12.97 -8.05 0.09
CA LEU A 357 14.11 -8.34 0.99
C LEU A 357 14.37 -7.20 1.98
N MET A 358 14.33 -5.95 1.51
CA MET A 358 14.46 -4.76 2.36
C MET A 358 13.41 -4.74 3.50
N HIS A 359 12.17 -5.15 3.23
CA HIS A 359 11.13 -5.25 4.25
C HIS A 359 11.29 -6.46 5.18
N LEU A 360 12.07 -7.46 4.79
CA LEU A 360 12.49 -8.58 5.63
C LEU A 360 13.76 -8.28 6.44
N GLY A 361 14.29 -7.05 6.38
CA GLY A 361 15.53 -6.63 7.06
C GLY A 361 16.82 -6.86 6.25
N GLU A 362 16.70 -7.29 4.99
CA GLU A 362 17.87 -7.51 4.12
C GLU A 362 18.09 -6.33 3.17
N PHE A 363 18.96 -5.40 3.56
CA PHE A 363 19.19 -4.16 2.83
C PHE A 363 20.25 -4.25 1.73
N ASN A 364 21.14 -5.26 1.74
CA ASN A 364 22.19 -5.40 0.74
C ASN A 364 21.67 -5.40 -0.72
N PRO A 365 20.63 -6.20 -1.07
CA PRO A 365 20.08 -6.21 -2.43
C PRO A 365 19.62 -4.84 -2.93
N ILE A 366 18.89 -4.06 -2.11
CA ILE A 366 18.42 -2.75 -2.53
C ILE A 366 19.57 -1.74 -2.63
N MET A 367 20.58 -1.82 -1.76
CA MET A 367 21.78 -0.99 -1.84
C MET A 367 22.60 -1.27 -3.11
N ASP A 368 22.69 -2.53 -3.54
CA ASP A 368 23.37 -2.88 -4.79
C ASP A 368 22.72 -2.25 -6.02
N THR A 369 21.40 -2.03 -5.99
CA THR A 369 20.73 -1.31 -7.08
C THR A 369 21.16 0.15 -7.18
N LEU A 370 21.49 0.80 -6.04
CA LEU A 370 21.99 2.19 -6.04
C LEU A 370 23.41 2.31 -6.57
N ASN A 371 24.19 1.22 -6.55
CA ASN A 371 25.56 1.19 -7.05
C ASN A 371 25.67 0.64 -8.49
N ASN A 372 24.55 0.52 -9.20
CA ASN A 372 24.50 -0.03 -10.56
C ASN A 372 23.63 0.85 -11.48
N ALA A 373 24.24 1.31 -12.58
CA ALA A 373 23.62 2.20 -13.56
C ALA A 373 22.39 1.61 -14.29
N ASP A 374 22.28 0.29 -14.38
CA ASP A 374 21.13 -0.39 -15.01
C ASP A 374 19.81 -0.10 -14.27
N TYR A 375 19.90 0.22 -12.97
CA TYR A 375 18.76 0.53 -12.11
C TYR A 375 18.44 2.02 -12.01
N ARG A 376 19.04 2.87 -12.85
CA ARG A 376 18.93 4.33 -12.77
C ARG A 376 17.49 4.85 -12.68
N SER A 377 16.56 4.23 -13.41
CA SER A 377 15.14 4.63 -13.39
C SER A 377 14.44 4.36 -12.05
N THR A 378 15.03 3.55 -11.18
CA THR A 378 14.44 3.11 -9.90
C THR A 378 15.06 3.78 -8.68
N TRP A 379 16.16 4.53 -8.84
CA TRP A 379 16.94 5.05 -7.72
C TRP A 379 16.15 6.00 -6.82
N GLU A 380 15.35 6.91 -7.39
CA GLU A 380 14.56 7.88 -6.62
C GLU A 380 13.55 7.19 -5.70
N ASP A 381 12.82 6.21 -6.25
CA ASP A 381 11.89 5.38 -5.49
C ASP A 381 12.62 4.54 -4.43
N SER A 382 13.81 4.01 -4.75
CA SER A 382 14.59 3.16 -3.86
C SER A 382 15.18 3.93 -2.69
N VAL A 383 15.75 5.12 -2.94
CA VAL A 383 16.20 6.03 -1.88
C VAL A 383 15.02 6.43 -0.98
N THR A 384 13.86 6.75 -1.58
CA THR A 384 12.65 7.08 -0.81
C THR A 384 12.19 5.91 0.07
N ALA A 385 12.22 4.69 -0.46
CA ALA A 385 11.84 3.49 0.27
C ALA A 385 12.79 3.19 1.43
N ILE A 386 14.11 3.25 1.20
CA ILE A 386 15.13 3.07 2.25
C ILE A 386 14.98 4.14 3.35
N SER A 387 14.87 5.41 2.96
CA SER A 387 14.62 6.52 3.89
C SER A 387 13.35 6.34 4.72
N LYS A 388 12.31 5.68 4.17
CA LYS A 388 11.09 5.38 4.91
C LYS A 388 11.33 4.28 5.95
N CYS A 389 12.00 3.19 5.57
CA CYS A 389 12.32 2.09 6.49
C CYS A 389 13.21 2.53 7.66
N MET A 390 14.19 3.42 7.43
CA MET A 390 15.00 4.02 8.50
C MET A 390 14.18 4.72 9.58
N LYS A 391 13.02 5.29 9.24
CA LYS A 391 12.20 6.05 10.21
C LYS A 391 11.30 5.16 11.06
N GLN A 392 11.10 3.91 10.65
CA GLN A 392 10.10 3.03 11.25
C GLN A 392 10.64 2.25 12.44
N ASP A 393 11.92 1.87 12.42
CA ASP A 393 12.52 1.01 13.43
C ASP A 393 14.02 1.31 13.57
N GLU A 394 14.51 1.37 14.81
CA GLU A 394 15.93 1.55 15.13
C GLU A 394 16.76 0.35 14.64
N SER A 395 16.20 -0.87 14.69
CA SER A 395 16.84 -2.08 14.15
C SER A 395 17.14 -1.96 12.65
N ASN A 396 16.24 -1.31 11.88
CA ASN A 396 16.49 -1.05 10.46
C ASN A 396 17.68 -0.12 10.26
N MET A 397 17.90 0.84 11.17
CA MET A 397 19.03 1.77 11.07
C MET A 397 20.37 1.06 11.21
N GLU A 398 20.48 0.09 12.12
CA GLU A 398 21.68 -0.75 12.27
C GLU A 398 21.94 -1.58 11.01
N GLN A 399 20.92 -2.26 10.48
CA GLN A 399 21.04 -3.09 9.28
C GLN A 399 21.39 -2.28 8.04
N ILE A 400 20.81 -1.08 7.90
CA ILE A 400 21.13 -0.13 6.83
C ILE A 400 22.57 0.36 6.97
N SER A 401 23.01 0.70 8.18
CA SER A 401 24.38 1.13 8.44
C SER A 401 25.37 0.03 8.11
N ALA A 402 25.09 -1.22 8.47
CA ALA A 402 25.90 -2.38 8.11
C ALA A 402 25.98 -2.59 6.58
N ALA A 403 24.86 -2.44 5.87
CA ALA A 403 24.84 -2.52 4.40
C ALA A 403 25.60 -1.35 3.75
N LEU A 404 25.57 -0.15 4.33
CA LEU A 404 26.35 0.98 3.85
C LEU A 404 27.85 0.80 4.09
N GLN A 405 28.25 0.22 5.23
CA GLN A 405 29.65 0.02 5.62
C GLN A 405 30.46 -0.73 4.55
N SER A 406 29.88 -1.75 3.93
CA SER A 406 30.56 -2.53 2.89
C SER A 406 30.77 -1.76 1.57
N ARG A 407 30.15 -0.59 1.40
CA ARG A 407 30.15 0.20 0.16
C ARG A 407 30.81 1.58 0.34
N ALA A 408 30.47 2.28 1.43
CA ALA A 408 30.89 3.65 1.74
C ALA A 408 32.09 3.72 2.70
N GLY A 409 32.44 2.62 3.37
CA GLY A 409 33.58 2.57 4.28
C GLY A 409 33.47 3.63 5.38
N ASP A 410 34.47 4.53 5.47
CA ASP A 410 34.52 5.59 6.49
C ASP A 410 33.40 6.64 6.33
N GLN A 411 32.75 6.72 5.17
CA GLN A 411 31.65 7.68 4.91
C GLN A 411 30.28 7.18 5.37
N THR A 412 30.20 5.98 5.96
CA THR A 412 28.94 5.30 6.28
C THR A 412 27.99 6.13 7.14
N GLU A 413 28.48 6.72 8.23
CA GLU A 413 27.67 7.54 9.13
C GLU A 413 27.09 8.76 8.39
N MET A 414 27.91 9.41 7.56
CA MET A 414 27.49 10.57 6.78
C MET A 414 26.43 10.19 5.74
N VAL A 415 26.62 9.08 5.02
CA VAL A 415 25.67 8.60 4.00
C VAL A 415 24.35 8.16 4.66
N ALA A 416 24.41 7.51 5.82
CA ALA A 416 23.22 7.18 6.60
C ALA A 416 22.46 8.45 7.04
N ALA A 417 23.16 9.47 7.49
CA ALA A 417 22.56 10.77 7.83
C ALA A 417 21.86 11.42 6.62
N MET A 418 22.42 11.30 5.41
CA MET A 418 21.79 11.81 4.18
C MET A 418 20.48 11.08 3.84
N LEU A 419 20.39 9.78 4.12
CA LEU A 419 19.16 9.00 3.95
C LEU A 419 18.09 9.34 5.00
N GLY A 420 18.50 9.81 6.19
CA GLY A 420 17.61 10.19 7.29
C GLY A 420 16.71 11.40 7.04
N THR A 421 16.01 11.86 8.09
CA THR A 421 15.30 13.14 8.10
C THR A 421 16.28 14.28 8.36
N CYS A 422 16.36 15.25 7.45
CA CYS A 422 17.17 16.46 7.66
C CYS A 422 16.26 17.63 8.04
N THR A 423 16.61 18.38 9.09
CA THR A 423 16.01 19.70 9.37
C THR A 423 16.60 20.76 8.44
N ASP A 424 15.92 21.91 8.33
CA ASP A 424 16.40 23.03 7.49
C ASP A 424 17.74 23.59 7.99
N GLU A 425 18.04 23.48 9.29
CA GLU A 425 19.32 23.84 9.87
C GLU A 425 20.43 22.84 9.51
N GLN A 426 20.15 21.53 9.59
CA GLN A 426 21.10 20.49 9.17
C GLN A 426 21.43 20.63 7.69
N LEU A 427 20.45 21.04 6.89
CA LEU A 427 20.60 21.29 5.46
C LEU A 427 21.49 22.48 5.12
N GLN A 428 21.59 23.50 5.98
CA GLN A 428 22.46 24.67 5.81
C GLN A 428 23.82 24.52 6.51
N GLY A 429 24.05 23.40 7.19
CA GLY A 429 25.32 23.07 7.84
C GLY A 429 26.07 21.93 7.16
N ASP A 430 26.81 21.17 7.94
CA ASP A 430 27.78 20.16 7.47
C ASP A 430 27.15 19.09 6.57
N LEU A 431 25.88 18.73 6.78
CA LEU A 431 25.20 17.71 5.98
C LEU A 431 24.93 18.19 4.54
N GLY A 432 24.60 19.47 4.36
CA GLY A 432 24.44 20.05 3.02
C GLY A 432 25.77 20.11 2.26
N GLU A 433 26.85 20.46 2.95
CA GLU A 433 28.20 20.42 2.39
C GLU A 433 28.61 18.99 2.01
N ALA A 434 28.37 18.02 2.90
CA ALA A 434 28.67 16.61 2.66
C ALA A 434 27.89 16.06 1.45
N MET A 435 26.62 16.43 1.25
CA MET A 435 25.88 16.05 0.04
C MET A 435 26.54 16.60 -1.23
N VAL A 436 27.01 17.84 -1.21
CA VAL A 436 27.69 18.43 -2.38
C VAL A 436 29.04 17.76 -2.63
N GLN A 437 29.80 17.47 -1.58
CA GLN A 437 31.06 16.72 -1.66
C GLN A 437 30.83 15.29 -2.19
N GLY A 438 29.76 14.62 -1.76
CA GLY A 438 29.38 13.28 -2.19
C GLY A 438 29.12 13.15 -3.70
N LEU A 439 28.84 14.26 -4.40
CA LEU A 439 28.74 14.27 -5.87
C LEU A 439 30.07 13.99 -6.58
N ASP A 440 31.21 14.17 -5.91
CA ASP A 440 32.54 13.89 -6.43
C ASP A 440 33.08 12.51 -5.98
N SER A 441 32.29 11.75 -5.19
CA SER A 441 32.68 10.44 -4.70
C SER A 441 32.97 9.46 -5.84
N THR A 442 33.91 8.54 -5.64
CA THR A 442 34.14 7.43 -6.59
C THR A 442 33.07 6.33 -6.48
N VAL A 443 32.36 6.26 -5.35
CA VAL A 443 31.29 5.30 -5.08
C VAL A 443 29.98 5.81 -5.69
N MET A 444 29.34 5.01 -6.56
CA MET A 444 28.12 5.44 -7.26
C MET A 444 26.94 5.62 -6.31
N LEU A 445 26.79 4.72 -5.33
CA LEU A 445 25.74 4.80 -4.31
C LEU A 445 25.75 6.16 -3.59
N GLU A 446 26.94 6.65 -3.20
CA GLU A 446 27.07 7.95 -2.51
C GLU A 446 26.63 9.11 -3.41
N ARG A 447 27.03 9.08 -4.69
CA ARG A 447 26.61 10.06 -5.68
C ARG A 447 25.10 10.04 -5.89
N VAL A 448 24.50 8.85 -5.96
CA VAL A 448 23.06 8.65 -6.16
C VAL A 448 22.27 9.22 -4.99
N ILE A 449 22.63 8.85 -3.75
CA ILE A 449 21.97 9.36 -2.54
C ILE A 449 22.11 10.88 -2.47
N SER A 450 23.34 11.40 -2.57
CA SER A 450 23.62 12.83 -2.53
C SER A 450 22.80 13.62 -3.56
N PHE A 451 22.80 13.15 -4.82
CA PHE A 451 22.08 13.80 -5.90
C PHE A 451 20.56 13.79 -5.69
N ILE A 452 19.98 12.64 -5.32
CA ILE A 452 18.53 12.54 -5.09
C ILE A 452 18.11 13.44 -3.95
N ARG A 453 18.89 13.52 -2.87
CA ARG A 453 18.61 14.42 -1.76
C ARG A 453 18.67 15.88 -2.20
N LEU A 454 19.75 16.32 -2.84
CA LEU A 454 19.89 17.68 -3.37
C LEU A 454 18.77 18.06 -4.36
N LYS A 455 18.39 17.11 -5.24
CA LYS A 455 17.28 17.26 -6.18
C LYS A 455 15.96 17.45 -5.44
N ASN A 456 15.64 16.60 -4.47
CA ASN A 456 14.38 16.67 -3.72
C ASN A 456 14.28 17.95 -2.89
N LEU A 457 15.42 18.45 -2.40
CA LEU A 457 15.47 19.69 -1.63
C LEU A 457 15.28 20.94 -2.49
N THR A 458 15.92 20.99 -3.66
CA THR A 458 16.00 22.22 -4.46
C THR A 458 15.14 22.24 -5.71
N GLY A 459 14.62 21.08 -6.13
CA GLY A 459 14.00 20.88 -7.44
C GLY A 459 14.98 20.96 -8.62
N LYS A 460 16.30 21.10 -8.37
CA LYS A 460 17.31 21.30 -9.42
C LYS A 460 18.08 20.00 -9.68
N THR A 461 18.48 19.80 -10.94
CA THR A 461 19.33 18.67 -11.33
C THR A 461 20.76 19.09 -11.67
N GLN A 462 20.97 20.36 -12.04
CA GLN A 462 22.24 20.89 -12.57
C GLN A 462 22.85 20.08 -13.73
N MET A 463 22.02 19.34 -14.47
CA MET A 463 22.50 18.40 -15.51
C MET A 463 23.56 17.42 -14.98
N TYR A 464 23.44 17.02 -13.72
CA TYR A 464 24.28 16.01 -13.09
C TYR A 464 23.68 14.61 -13.28
N PHE A 465 24.54 13.61 -13.44
CA PHE A 465 24.19 12.22 -13.74
C PHE A 465 25.02 11.27 -12.86
N PRO A 466 24.47 10.69 -11.78
CA PRO A 466 25.26 9.90 -10.81
C PRO A 466 25.99 8.68 -11.38
N ASP A 467 25.49 8.11 -12.48
CA ASP A 467 26.08 6.99 -13.23
C ASP A 467 27.37 7.35 -13.96
N LYS A 468 27.59 8.63 -14.28
CA LYS A 468 28.79 9.06 -15.01
C LYS A 468 29.97 9.28 -14.05
N ASN A 469 31.18 9.13 -14.59
CA ASN A 469 32.40 9.38 -13.84
C ASN A 469 32.46 10.86 -13.36
N PRO A 470 32.77 11.14 -12.08
CA PRO A 470 32.87 12.49 -11.54
C PRO A 470 33.80 13.43 -12.33
N ASN A 471 34.91 12.90 -12.83
CA ASN A 471 35.89 13.66 -13.62
C ASN A 471 35.30 14.21 -14.94
N GLN A 472 34.21 13.61 -15.44
CA GLN A 472 33.48 14.10 -16.61
C GLN A 472 32.39 15.12 -16.27
N GLN A 473 32.14 15.34 -14.98
CA GLN A 473 31.02 16.13 -14.46
C GLN A 473 31.45 17.34 -13.62
N VAL A 474 32.74 17.72 -13.69
CA VAL A 474 33.34 18.83 -12.93
C VAL A 474 32.52 20.13 -13.04
N VAL A 475 31.96 20.43 -14.21
CA VAL A 475 31.13 21.63 -14.40
C VAL A 475 29.81 21.55 -13.62
N SER A 476 29.13 20.41 -13.66
CA SER A 476 27.87 20.20 -12.92
C SER A 476 28.11 20.20 -11.40
N ILE A 477 29.23 19.60 -10.95
CA ILE A 477 29.65 19.59 -9.54
C ILE A 477 29.95 21.03 -9.08
N ARG A 478 30.71 21.82 -9.86
CA ARG A 478 30.97 23.23 -9.53
C ARG A 478 29.70 24.07 -9.44
N ARG A 479 28.69 23.81 -10.26
CA ARG A 479 27.39 24.49 -10.17
C ARG A 479 26.67 24.19 -8.85
N TRP A 480 26.73 22.94 -8.38
CA TRP A 480 26.21 22.58 -7.06
C TRP A 480 26.99 23.27 -5.93
N GLN A 481 28.33 23.27 -5.98
CA GLN A 481 29.19 23.98 -5.04
C GLN A 481 28.89 25.49 -4.99
N GLN A 482 28.64 26.10 -6.14
CA GLN A 482 28.27 27.51 -6.22
C GLN A 482 26.88 27.77 -5.60
N LEU A 483 25.88 26.92 -5.86
CA LEU A 483 24.56 27.04 -5.23
C LEU A 483 24.63 26.92 -3.71
N TRP A 484 25.50 26.06 -3.21
CA TRP A 484 25.78 25.93 -1.78
C TRP A 484 26.42 27.19 -1.21
N THR A 485 27.52 27.65 -1.82
CA THR A 485 28.28 28.83 -1.39
C THR A 485 27.40 30.09 -1.35
N ASP A 486 26.53 30.24 -2.35
CA ASP A 486 25.58 31.35 -2.44
C ASP A 486 24.45 31.28 -1.39
N LYS A 487 24.38 30.24 -0.56
CA LYS A 487 23.26 29.91 0.35
C LYS A 487 21.91 29.85 -0.38
N LYS A 488 21.94 29.42 -1.65
CA LYS A 488 20.78 29.31 -2.55
C LYS A 488 20.22 27.89 -2.64
N LEU A 489 20.65 26.98 -1.76
CA LEU A 489 19.90 25.75 -1.46
C LEU A 489 18.67 26.12 -0.61
N GLN A 490 17.79 26.98 -1.13
CA GLN A 490 16.49 27.19 -0.53
C GLN A 490 15.59 26.02 -0.90
N ARG A 491 14.84 25.49 0.07
CA ARG A 491 13.74 24.56 -0.21
C ARG A 491 12.86 25.17 -1.29
N GLN A 492 12.50 24.39 -2.30
CA GLN A 492 11.29 24.72 -3.03
C GLN A 492 10.17 24.66 -1.99
N GLY A 493 9.50 25.80 -1.74
CA GLY A 493 8.39 25.86 -0.79
C GLY A 493 7.46 24.70 -1.07
N SER A 494 7.16 23.91 -0.03
CA SER A 494 6.27 22.76 -0.12
C SER A 494 4.99 23.18 -0.86
N VAL A 495 4.83 22.74 -2.11
CA VAL A 495 3.50 22.61 -2.71
C VAL A 495 2.90 21.35 -2.11
N THR A 496 2.62 21.45 -0.81
CA THR A 496 1.70 20.67 0.03
C THR A 496 1.80 21.19 1.45
N ASN A 497 1.68 22.51 1.63
CA ASN A 497 0.91 22.99 2.77
C ASN A 497 -0.56 22.75 2.43
N VAL A 498 -1.05 21.54 2.70
CA VAL A 498 -2.41 21.45 3.21
C VAL A 498 -2.33 22.01 4.63
N SER A 499 -2.35 23.33 4.71
CA SER A 499 -2.62 24.03 5.96
C SER A 499 -4.02 23.63 6.39
N TYR A 500 -4.11 22.71 7.34
CA TYR A 500 -5.20 22.74 8.30
C TYR A 500 -4.56 22.88 9.67
N LEU A 501 -5.10 23.82 10.46
CA LEU A 501 -4.73 24.29 11.81
C LEU A 501 -3.95 25.63 11.74
N ILE A 502 -4.42 26.78 12.26
CA ILE A 502 -5.36 27.16 13.36
C ILE A 502 -5.85 28.61 13.09
N PRO A 503 -6.98 29.12 13.64
CA PRO A 503 -7.94 28.56 14.59
C PRO A 503 -9.32 28.22 14.01
#